data_AF-A0A1F7FCP0-F1
#
_entry.id   AF-A0A1F7FCP0-F1
#
_cell.length_a   1.000
_cell.length_b   1.000
_cell.length_c   1.000
_cell.angle_alpha   90.00
_cell.angle_beta   90.00
_cell.angle_gamma   90.00
#
_symmetry.space_group_name_H-M   'P 1'
#
loop_
_entity.id
_entity.type
_entity.pdbx_description
1 polymer ?
#
loop_
_entity_poly.entity_id
_entity_poly.type
_entity_poly.pdbx_seq_one_letter_code
_entity_poly.pdbx_strand_id
1 'polypeptide(L)'
;MKIIADQNIPYVQEIFDHLGEVTVLPGRAITASEVENADMLLVRSVTKVNEALLKESAVKFVGSATTGFDHVDTAFLKKRKIEFAHAPGSNATSVAEYVISALLCLSKKYGFALKDRSIGIIGAGNVGSRLEARCKAFDMKVVLNDPPLFERTNDEKYRSLSECCACDIVTLHVPLTRSGLLATFHMANEDFFNSLKQGAIFINASRGEAVDEKALHAALDSGKVATCVCDVWENEPYPDTQLITKAGIATPHIAGYSFDGKVRGVEMVYRAAVAYLKLQSEWRLTLPKPSIPEVIIPGKFKAMDDYARAAIFPVYDVSDDDRRFRGIVDVDAEKRGNYFDSLRKEYPERREFANTQVVCEKAPQKVKEMLRALEFMV
;
A
#
# COMPACT_ATOMS: atom_id res chain seq x y z
N MET A 1 1.49 33.29 5.95
CA MET A 1 1.15 32.34 4.87
C MET A 1 -0.15 31.67 5.25
N LYS A 2 -1.11 31.53 4.33
CA LYS A 2 -2.37 30.81 4.53
C LYS A 2 -2.24 29.39 3.96
N ILE A 3 -2.49 28.38 4.78
CA ILE A 3 -2.39 26.96 4.43
C ILE A 3 -3.78 26.33 4.51
N ILE A 4 -4.24 25.72 3.42
CA ILE A 4 -5.46 24.89 3.43
C ILE A 4 -5.04 23.43 3.47
N ALA A 5 -5.59 22.65 4.39
CA ALA A 5 -5.23 21.26 4.61
C ALA A 5 -6.44 20.33 4.72
N ASP A 6 -6.32 19.10 4.21
CA ASP A 6 -7.27 18.01 4.47
C ASP A 6 -7.19 17.58 5.94
N GLN A 7 -8.36 17.54 6.61
CA GLN A 7 -8.51 17.15 8.01
C GLN A 7 -8.01 15.75 8.37
N ASN A 8 -7.88 14.86 7.38
CA ASN A 8 -7.43 13.50 7.60
C ASN A 8 -5.92 13.34 7.38
N ILE A 9 -5.17 14.43 7.21
CA ILE A 9 -3.70 14.44 7.29
C ILE A 9 -3.32 14.45 8.78
N PRO A 10 -2.68 13.38 9.31
CA PRO A 10 -2.35 13.30 10.73
C PRO A 10 -1.45 14.45 11.17
N TYR A 11 -1.76 15.05 12.30
CA TYR A 11 -0.99 16.13 12.93
C TYR A 11 -0.76 17.37 12.04
N VAL A 12 -1.58 17.58 11.00
CA VAL A 12 -1.32 18.64 10.01
C VAL A 12 -1.28 20.04 10.62
N GLN A 13 -2.11 20.29 11.63
CA GLN A 13 -2.09 21.57 12.32
C GLN A 13 -0.83 21.73 13.16
N GLU A 14 -0.47 20.75 14.00
CA GLU A 14 0.73 20.83 14.85
C GLU A 14 2.04 20.86 14.04
N ILE A 15 2.05 20.26 12.84
CA ILE A 15 3.25 20.22 11.99
C ILE A 15 3.42 21.51 11.18
N PHE A 16 2.34 22.12 10.69
CA PHE A 16 2.42 23.24 9.74
C PHE A 16 2.11 24.62 10.36
N ASP A 17 1.65 24.71 11.62
CA ASP A 17 1.29 25.98 12.28
C ASP A 17 2.41 27.03 12.29
N HIS A 18 3.65 26.60 12.46
CA HIS A 18 4.81 27.49 12.49
C HIS A 18 5.21 27.99 11.10
N LEU A 19 4.69 27.38 10.04
CA LEU A 19 4.86 27.84 8.65
C LEU A 19 3.79 28.88 8.27
N GLY A 20 2.63 28.86 8.92
CA GLY A 20 1.52 29.77 8.63
C GLY A 20 0.20 29.40 9.29
N GLU A 21 -0.83 30.20 9.00
CA GLU A 21 -2.19 29.93 9.48
C GLU A 21 -2.79 28.73 8.74
N VAL A 22 -3.02 27.64 9.48
CA VAL A 22 -3.58 26.39 8.92
C VAL A 22 -5.10 26.38 9.10
N THR A 23 -5.83 26.30 8.00
CA THR A 23 -7.26 26.00 7.97
C THR A 23 -7.47 24.56 7.54
N VAL A 24 -8.16 23.78 8.37
CA VAL A 24 -8.39 22.36 8.17
C VAL A 24 -9.82 22.12 7.69
N LEU A 25 -9.98 21.36 6.60
CA LEU A 25 -11.27 21.09 5.97
C LEU A 25 -11.41 19.61 5.59
N PRO A 26 -12.64 19.05 5.50
CA PRO A 26 -12.84 17.76 4.84
C PRO A 26 -12.31 17.81 3.40
N GLY A 27 -11.49 16.84 2.97
CA GLY A 27 -10.85 16.90 1.64
C GLY A 27 -11.82 17.03 0.45
N ARG A 28 -13.06 16.52 0.56
CA ARG A 28 -14.11 16.69 -0.46
C ARG A 28 -14.81 18.05 -0.42
N ALA A 29 -14.63 18.81 0.66
CA ALA A 29 -15.17 20.14 0.87
C ALA A 29 -14.17 21.26 0.54
N ILE A 30 -12.95 20.93 0.11
CA ILE A 30 -11.98 21.90 -0.40
C ILE A 30 -12.40 22.28 -1.83
N THR A 31 -12.94 23.49 -2.01
CA THR A 31 -13.34 24.01 -3.32
C THR A 31 -12.50 25.23 -3.72
N ALA A 32 -12.77 25.78 -4.91
CA ALA A 32 -12.03 26.92 -5.44
C ALA A 32 -12.12 28.17 -4.53
N SER A 33 -13.23 28.37 -3.81
CA SER A 33 -13.39 29.51 -2.89
C SER A 33 -12.47 29.41 -1.68
N GLU A 34 -12.30 28.22 -1.11
CA GLU A 34 -11.48 28.06 0.10
C GLU A 34 -9.99 28.26 -0.21
N VAL A 35 -9.57 27.88 -1.41
CA VAL A 35 -8.16 27.98 -1.85
C VAL A 35 -7.82 29.30 -2.53
N GLU A 36 -8.80 30.15 -2.87
CA GLU A 36 -8.61 31.41 -3.62
C GLU A 36 -7.43 32.24 -3.09
N ASN A 37 -7.40 32.46 -1.78
CA ASN A 37 -6.37 33.25 -1.09
C ASN A 37 -5.34 32.39 -0.32
N ALA A 38 -5.28 31.09 -0.60
CA ALA A 38 -4.33 30.19 0.03
C ALA A 38 -2.96 30.28 -0.67
N ASP A 39 -1.89 30.24 0.11
CA ASP A 39 -0.53 30.15 -0.42
C ASP A 39 -0.12 28.69 -0.64
N MET A 40 -0.63 27.78 0.19
CA MET A 40 -0.29 26.37 0.22
C MET A 40 -1.54 25.50 0.34
N LEU A 41 -1.55 24.38 -0.39
CA LEU A 41 -2.61 23.38 -0.34
C LEU A 41 -2.01 22.01 0.01
N LEU A 42 -2.50 21.39 1.09
CA LEU A 42 -2.08 20.07 1.57
C LEU A 42 -3.26 19.09 1.47
N VAL A 43 -3.12 18.04 0.67
CA VAL A 43 -4.23 17.15 0.33
C VAL A 43 -3.89 15.68 0.53
N ARG A 44 -4.95 14.85 0.50
CA ARG A 44 -4.88 13.41 0.28
C ARG A 44 -5.59 13.05 -1.04
N SER A 45 -5.71 11.76 -1.33
CA SER A 45 -6.24 11.23 -2.58
C SER A 45 -7.70 11.61 -2.90
N VAL A 46 -8.50 12.05 -1.92
CA VAL A 46 -9.91 12.38 -2.12
C VAL A 46 -10.14 13.74 -2.79
N THR A 47 -9.16 14.64 -2.71
CA THR A 47 -9.23 15.98 -3.31
C THR A 47 -8.68 15.93 -4.73
N LYS A 48 -9.49 16.29 -5.73
CA LYS A 48 -9.02 16.40 -7.12
C LYS A 48 -8.33 17.74 -7.33
N VAL A 49 -7.01 17.73 -7.46
CA VAL A 49 -6.21 18.93 -7.69
C VAL A 49 -6.04 19.14 -9.19
N ASN A 50 -6.84 20.04 -9.77
CA ASN A 50 -6.87 20.31 -11.20
C ASN A 50 -7.09 21.80 -11.48
N GLU A 51 -7.23 22.17 -12.76
CA GLU A 51 -7.50 23.54 -13.17
C GLU A 51 -8.76 24.12 -12.51
N ALA A 52 -9.85 23.35 -12.42
CA ALA A 52 -11.09 23.82 -11.81
C ALA A 52 -10.92 24.23 -10.34
N LEU A 53 -10.02 23.58 -9.60
CA LEU A 53 -9.73 23.92 -8.20
C LEU A 53 -8.81 25.15 -8.08
N LEU A 54 -7.81 25.28 -8.95
CA LEU A 54 -6.66 26.18 -8.70
C LEU A 54 -6.50 27.34 -9.69
N LYS A 55 -7.32 27.44 -10.73
CA LYS A 55 -7.18 28.44 -11.82
C LYS A 55 -7.07 29.88 -11.32
N GLU A 56 -7.94 30.27 -10.39
CA GLU A 56 -7.97 31.63 -9.82
C GLU A 56 -7.29 31.73 -8.45
N SER A 57 -6.67 30.64 -7.97
CA SER A 57 -6.07 30.61 -6.63
C SER A 57 -4.67 31.22 -6.59
N ALA A 58 -4.29 31.75 -5.42
CA ALA A 58 -2.95 32.22 -5.10
C ALA A 58 -1.93 31.11 -4.81
N VAL A 59 -2.36 29.83 -4.75
CA VAL A 59 -1.54 28.69 -4.31
C VAL A 59 -0.25 28.59 -5.12
N LYS A 60 0.87 28.46 -4.40
CA LYS A 60 2.22 28.28 -4.98
C LYS A 60 2.87 26.95 -4.66
N PHE A 61 2.35 26.23 -3.66
CA PHE A 61 2.80 24.89 -3.29
C PHE A 61 1.61 23.95 -3.06
N VAL A 62 1.67 22.78 -3.68
CA VAL A 62 0.75 21.67 -3.43
C VAL A 62 1.53 20.49 -2.86
N GLY A 63 1.13 20.05 -1.67
CA GLY A 63 1.65 18.85 -1.03
C GLY A 63 0.60 17.76 -0.96
N SER A 64 0.86 16.61 -1.58
CA SER A 64 -0.01 15.43 -1.44
C SER A 64 0.63 14.41 -0.49
N ALA A 65 -0.02 14.15 0.65
CA ALA A 65 0.47 13.19 1.66
C ALA A 65 0.24 11.72 1.24
N THR A 66 0.34 11.41 -0.05
CA THR A 66 0.11 10.08 -0.63
C THR A 66 1.26 9.67 -1.55
N THR A 67 1.45 8.35 -1.69
CA THR A 67 2.43 7.76 -2.62
C THR A 67 2.01 7.95 -4.08
N GLY A 68 0.75 7.65 -4.42
CA GLY A 68 0.21 7.91 -5.75
C GLY A 68 -0.31 9.33 -5.87
N PHE A 69 -0.26 9.90 -7.08
CA PHE A 69 -0.70 11.26 -7.36
C PHE A 69 -1.72 11.34 -8.51
N ASP A 70 -2.45 10.24 -8.76
CA ASP A 70 -3.46 10.13 -9.83
C ASP A 70 -4.59 11.19 -9.74
N HIS A 71 -4.79 11.75 -8.55
CA HIS A 71 -5.75 12.83 -8.24
C HIS A 71 -5.20 14.24 -8.51
N VAL A 72 -3.95 14.36 -8.95
CA VAL A 72 -3.24 15.64 -9.17
C VAL A 72 -2.86 15.80 -10.63
N ASP A 73 -3.34 16.87 -11.27
CA ASP A 73 -2.93 17.27 -12.61
C ASP A 73 -1.56 17.95 -12.58
N THR A 74 -0.50 17.13 -12.60
CA THR A 74 0.89 17.62 -12.57
C THR A 74 1.27 18.45 -13.80
N ALA A 75 0.62 18.24 -14.95
CA ALA A 75 0.85 19.04 -16.15
C ALA A 75 0.32 20.47 -15.96
N PHE A 76 -0.88 20.60 -15.40
CA PHE A 76 -1.45 21.88 -15.02
C PHE A 76 -0.59 22.61 -13.96
N LEU A 77 -0.19 21.92 -12.89
CA LEU A 77 0.66 22.51 -11.84
C LEU A 77 1.98 23.06 -12.43
N LYS A 78 2.63 22.27 -13.30
CA LYS A 78 3.85 22.69 -14.00
C LYS A 78 3.62 23.92 -14.89
N LYS A 79 2.51 23.96 -15.65
CA LYS A 79 2.15 25.10 -16.51
C LYS A 79 1.95 26.38 -15.68
N ARG A 80 1.37 26.27 -14.48
CA ARG A 80 1.14 27.37 -13.53
C ARG A 80 2.35 27.70 -12.66
N LYS A 81 3.45 26.95 -12.76
CA LYS A 81 4.64 27.05 -11.89
C LYS A 81 4.28 26.92 -10.41
N ILE A 82 3.36 26.01 -10.10
CA ILE A 82 3.01 25.62 -8.74
C ILE A 82 3.93 24.45 -8.38
N GLU A 83 4.68 24.59 -7.29
CA GLU A 83 5.56 23.53 -6.80
C GLU A 83 4.70 22.35 -6.32
N PHE A 84 5.12 21.13 -6.64
CA PHE A 84 4.39 19.93 -6.27
C PHE A 84 5.29 18.93 -5.55
N ALA A 85 4.87 18.55 -4.35
CA ALA A 85 5.48 17.47 -3.58
C ALA A 85 4.46 16.36 -3.32
N HIS A 86 4.94 15.13 -3.34
CA HIS A 86 4.19 13.96 -2.88
C HIS A 86 5.08 13.06 -2.03
N ALA A 87 4.53 11.96 -1.52
CA ALA A 87 5.22 11.11 -0.55
C ALA A 87 5.53 9.70 -1.08
N PRO A 88 6.40 9.55 -2.10
CA PRO A 88 6.66 8.25 -2.72
C PRO A 88 7.26 7.25 -1.72
N GLY A 89 6.59 6.12 -1.54
CA GLY A 89 7.07 5.04 -0.68
C GLY A 89 6.77 5.23 0.81
N SER A 90 6.03 6.28 1.17
CA SER A 90 5.62 6.56 2.56
C SER A 90 4.91 5.38 3.24
N ASN A 91 4.07 4.68 2.48
CA ASN A 91 3.30 3.52 2.93
C ASN A 91 3.85 2.16 2.44
N ALA A 92 5.08 2.13 1.91
CA ALA A 92 5.58 0.93 1.25
C ALA A 92 5.86 -0.23 2.21
N THR A 93 6.33 0.08 3.42
CA THR A 93 6.50 -0.91 4.50
C THR A 93 5.16 -1.54 4.85
N SER A 94 4.13 -0.73 5.05
CA SER A 94 2.77 -1.21 5.35
C SER A 94 2.22 -2.19 4.30
N VAL A 95 2.42 -1.92 3.01
CA VAL A 95 1.96 -2.83 1.95
C VAL A 95 2.76 -4.14 1.94
N ALA A 96 4.08 -4.07 2.18
CA ALA A 96 4.89 -5.29 2.28
C ALA A 96 4.46 -6.17 3.46
N GLU A 97 4.21 -5.57 4.63
CA GLU A 97 3.66 -6.27 5.80
C GLU A 97 2.27 -6.85 5.55
N TYR A 98 1.43 -6.14 4.77
CA TYR A 98 0.12 -6.64 4.33
C TYR A 98 0.25 -7.95 3.57
N VAL A 99 1.16 -7.98 2.58
CA VAL A 99 1.38 -9.18 1.76
C VAL A 99 1.94 -10.33 2.61
N ILE A 100 2.88 -10.07 3.53
CA ILE A 100 3.39 -11.10 4.43
C ILE A 100 2.29 -11.67 5.34
N SER A 101 1.45 -10.83 5.93
CA SER A 101 0.30 -11.27 6.74
C SER A 101 -0.64 -12.16 5.92
N ALA A 102 -0.98 -11.75 4.70
CA ALA A 102 -1.82 -12.54 3.79
C ALA A 102 -1.17 -13.88 3.41
N LEU A 103 0.12 -13.90 3.08
CA LEU A 103 0.86 -15.13 2.79
C LEU A 103 0.84 -16.11 3.96
N LEU A 104 0.96 -15.63 5.20
CA LEU A 104 0.89 -16.47 6.39
C LEU A 104 -0.52 -17.01 6.67
N CYS A 105 -1.57 -16.24 6.37
CA CYS A 105 -2.95 -16.71 6.40
C CYS A 105 -3.16 -17.84 5.37
N LEU A 106 -2.71 -17.64 4.13
CA LEU A 106 -2.84 -18.64 3.06
C LEU A 106 -1.99 -19.89 3.33
N SER A 107 -0.74 -19.72 3.79
CA SER A 107 0.14 -20.82 4.22
C SER A 107 -0.56 -21.73 5.24
N LYS A 108 -1.20 -21.12 6.27
CA LYS A 108 -1.97 -21.84 7.27
C LYS A 108 -3.21 -22.51 6.69
N LYS A 109 -3.97 -21.80 5.85
CA LYS A 109 -5.23 -22.29 5.27
C LYS A 109 -5.02 -23.46 4.32
N TYR A 110 -4.00 -23.42 3.47
CA TYR A 110 -3.73 -24.39 2.42
C TYR A 110 -2.60 -25.38 2.75
N GLY A 111 -1.98 -25.26 3.93
CA GLY A 111 -1.01 -26.23 4.43
C GLY A 111 0.30 -26.27 3.66
N PHE A 112 0.91 -25.11 3.37
CA PHE A 112 2.24 -25.02 2.76
C PHE A 112 3.17 -24.14 3.59
N ALA A 113 4.48 -24.41 3.54
CA ALA A 113 5.49 -23.54 4.14
C ALA A 113 5.98 -22.51 3.12
N LEU A 114 6.21 -21.27 3.55
CA LEU A 114 6.67 -20.21 2.66
C LEU A 114 8.02 -20.54 2.00
N LYS A 115 8.96 -21.11 2.76
CA LYS A 115 10.27 -21.55 2.27
C LYS A 115 10.21 -22.53 1.07
N ASP A 116 9.11 -23.24 0.90
CA ASP A 116 8.91 -24.24 -0.17
C ASP A 116 8.15 -23.64 -1.37
N ARG A 117 8.07 -22.30 -1.44
CA ARG A 117 7.39 -21.56 -2.50
C ARG A 117 8.29 -20.52 -3.15
N SER A 118 8.09 -20.36 -4.45
CA SER A 118 8.64 -19.26 -5.24
C SER A 118 7.64 -18.11 -5.35
N ILE A 119 8.14 -16.88 -5.35
CA ILE A 119 7.33 -15.66 -5.51
C ILE A 119 7.90 -14.76 -6.61
N GLY A 120 7.07 -14.44 -7.60
CA GLY A 120 7.33 -13.47 -8.65
C GLY A 120 6.78 -12.11 -8.27
N ILE A 121 7.64 -11.11 -8.16
CA ILE A 121 7.28 -9.73 -7.79
C ILE A 121 7.37 -8.86 -9.05
N ILE A 122 6.22 -8.42 -9.55
CA ILE A 122 6.12 -7.58 -10.74
C ILE A 122 6.00 -6.12 -10.27
N GLY A 123 7.02 -5.31 -10.58
CA GLY A 123 7.24 -3.98 -10.01
C GLY A 123 8.12 -4.05 -8.77
N ALA A 124 9.39 -3.68 -8.90
CA ALA A 124 10.41 -3.75 -7.84
C ALA A 124 10.79 -2.37 -7.30
N GLY A 125 9.84 -1.41 -7.34
CA GLY A 125 9.98 -0.09 -6.74
C GLY A 125 9.94 -0.10 -5.20
N ASN A 126 9.37 0.95 -4.60
CA ASN A 126 9.36 1.10 -3.13
C ASN A 126 8.75 -0.09 -2.38
N VAL A 127 7.64 -0.64 -2.87
CA VAL A 127 6.96 -1.79 -2.24
C VAL A 127 7.67 -3.09 -2.58
N GLY A 128 7.89 -3.38 -3.87
CA GLY A 128 8.45 -4.65 -4.32
C GLY A 128 9.82 -4.96 -3.73
N SER A 129 10.70 -3.98 -3.60
CA SER A 129 12.03 -4.16 -2.96
C SER A 129 11.93 -4.46 -1.46
N ARG A 130 11.00 -3.83 -0.73
CA ARG A 130 10.75 -4.14 0.69
C ARG A 130 10.14 -5.51 0.89
N LEU A 131 9.28 -5.94 -0.03
CA LEU A 131 8.70 -7.27 -0.03
C LEU A 131 9.75 -8.33 -0.37
N GLU A 132 10.62 -8.09 -1.36
CA GLU A 132 11.72 -8.97 -1.73
C GLU A 132 12.58 -9.33 -0.50
N ALA A 133 13.03 -8.32 0.25
CA ALA A 133 13.86 -8.53 1.44
C ALA A 133 13.17 -9.42 2.48
N ARG A 134 11.86 -9.22 2.70
CA ARG A 134 11.05 -10.00 3.64
C ARG A 134 10.84 -11.43 3.15
N CYS A 135 10.49 -11.63 1.88
CA CYS A 135 10.32 -12.96 1.30
C CYS A 135 11.62 -13.77 1.34
N LYS A 136 12.78 -13.13 1.07
CA LYS A 136 14.10 -13.77 1.22
C LYS A 136 14.38 -14.20 2.66
N ALA A 137 13.93 -13.43 3.65
CA ALA A 137 14.06 -13.79 5.06
C ALA A 137 13.22 -15.02 5.47
N PHE A 138 12.19 -15.34 4.69
CA PHE A 138 11.43 -16.60 4.78
C PHE A 138 12.03 -17.75 3.96
N ASP A 139 13.25 -17.60 3.42
CA ASP A 139 13.89 -18.54 2.49
C ASP A 139 13.10 -18.79 1.19
N MET A 140 12.19 -17.89 0.81
CA MET A 140 11.46 -18.03 -0.44
C MET A 140 12.40 -17.82 -1.64
N LYS A 141 12.14 -18.54 -2.74
CA LYS A 141 12.77 -18.21 -4.03
C LYS A 141 12.09 -16.99 -4.62
N VAL A 142 12.77 -15.84 -4.63
CA VAL A 142 12.21 -14.59 -5.17
C VAL A 142 12.69 -14.34 -6.61
N VAL A 143 11.77 -13.97 -7.48
CA VAL A 143 12.04 -13.51 -8.85
C VAL A 143 11.46 -12.11 -8.99
N LEU A 144 12.25 -11.16 -9.49
CA LEU A 144 11.80 -9.78 -9.71
C LEU A 144 11.57 -9.55 -11.19
N ASN A 145 10.51 -8.82 -11.55
CA ASN A 145 10.34 -8.25 -12.88
C ASN A 145 10.13 -6.75 -12.75
N ASP A 146 11.01 -5.97 -13.39
CA ASP A 146 10.85 -4.53 -13.50
C ASP A 146 11.64 -4.03 -14.73
N PRO A 147 11.01 -4.04 -15.93
CA PRO A 147 11.68 -3.61 -17.15
C PRO A 147 12.26 -2.19 -17.07
N PRO A 148 11.57 -1.17 -16.51
CA PRO A 148 12.15 0.16 -16.33
C PRO A 148 13.39 0.20 -15.44
N LEU A 149 13.44 -0.60 -14.36
CA LEU A 149 14.65 -0.72 -13.54
C LEU A 149 15.75 -1.45 -14.29
N PHE A 150 15.44 -2.54 -14.99
CA PHE A 150 16.40 -3.26 -15.82
C PHE A 150 17.04 -2.36 -16.87
N GLU A 151 16.25 -1.61 -17.64
CA GLU A 151 16.76 -0.66 -18.64
C GLU A 151 17.67 0.40 -18.03
N ARG A 152 17.38 0.85 -16.80
CA ARG A 152 18.17 1.88 -16.12
C ARG A 152 19.45 1.35 -15.50
N THR A 153 19.46 0.12 -14.99
CA THR A 153 20.57 -0.41 -14.18
C THR A 153 21.33 -1.56 -14.83
N ASN A 154 20.77 -2.20 -15.86
CA ASN A 154 21.27 -3.42 -16.49
C ASN A 154 21.58 -4.54 -15.47
N ASP A 155 20.76 -4.64 -14.42
CA ASP A 155 20.96 -5.58 -13.31
C ASP A 155 20.17 -6.87 -13.59
N GLU A 156 20.87 -7.98 -13.77
CA GLU A 156 20.31 -9.28 -14.15
C GLU A 156 19.37 -9.89 -13.11
N LYS A 157 19.26 -9.30 -11.90
CA LYS A 157 18.25 -9.68 -10.91
C LYS A 157 16.83 -9.39 -11.39
N TYR A 158 16.65 -8.41 -12.29
CA TYR A 158 15.36 -8.13 -12.92
C TYR A 158 15.19 -9.05 -14.12
N ARG A 159 14.28 -10.02 -13.96
CA ARG A 159 13.97 -11.10 -14.89
C ARG A 159 12.80 -10.75 -15.78
N SER A 160 12.57 -11.58 -16.79
CA SER A 160 11.42 -11.44 -17.68
C SER A 160 10.08 -11.65 -16.95
N LEU A 161 8.99 -11.15 -17.54
CA LEU A 161 7.65 -11.34 -17.00
C LEU A 161 7.28 -12.83 -16.92
N SER A 162 7.65 -13.61 -17.95
CA SER A 162 7.40 -15.05 -18.00
C SER A 162 8.12 -15.82 -16.88
N GLU A 163 9.34 -15.43 -16.51
CA GLU A 163 10.04 -16.01 -15.36
C GLU A 163 9.32 -15.71 -14.03
N CYS A 164 8.74 -14.52 -13.88
CA CYS A 164 7.89 -14.22 -12.72
C CYS A 164 6.58 -15.03 -12.74
N CYS A 165 5.91 -15.14 -13.89
CA CYS A 165 4.69 -15.94 -14.04
C CYS A 165 4.89 -17.44 -13.75
N ALA A 166 6.12 -17.94 -13.91
CA ALA A 166 6.50 -19.30 -13.56
C ALA A 166 6.69 -19.53 -12.04
N CYS A 167 6.44 -18.54 -11.18
CA CYS A 167 6.47 -18.71 -9.73
C CYS A 167 5.15 -19.28 -9.18
N ASP A 168 5.20 -19.85 -7.97
CA ASP A 168 4.01 -20.43 -7.31
C ASP A 168 3.07 -19.34 -6.79
N ILE A 169 3.64 -18.18 -6.47
CA ILE A 169 2.95 -16.95 -6.07
C ILE A 169 3.38 -15.85 -7.03
N VAL A 170 2.43 -15.02 -7.49
CA VAL A 170 2.71 -13.83 -8.32
C VAL A 170 2.01 -12.62 -7.72
N THR A 171 2.75 -11.53 -7.53
CA THR A 171 2.24 -10.30 -6.90
C THR A 171 2.54 -9.05 -7.73
N LEU A 172 1.54 -8.16 -7.83
CA LEU A 172 1.66 -6.89 -8.55
C LEU A 172 1.94 -5.71 -7.60
N HIS A 173 2.94 -4.90 -7.95
CA HIS A 173 3.33 -3.66 -7.27
C HIS A 173 3.71 -2.56 -8.29
N VAL A 174 2.89 -2.45 -9.33
CA VAL A 174 3.09 -1.51 -10.44
C VAL A 174 2.27 -0.22 -10.27
N PRO A 175 2.67 0.91 -10.87
CA PRO A 175 1.76 2.05 -11.05
C PRO A 175 0.65 1.69 -12.04
N LEU A 176 -0.38 2.54 -12.18
CA LEU A 176 -1.36 2.44 -13.27
C LEU A 176 -0.95 3.37 -14.42
N THR A 177 -0.61 2.79 -15.57
CA THR A 177 -0.29 3.51 -16.81
C THR A 177 -1.17 2.97 -17.93
N ARG A 178 -1.87 3.87 -18.64
CA ARG A 178 -2.82 3.49 -19.71
C ARG A 178 -2.20 3.50 -21.11
N SER A 179 -1.01 4.09 -21.24
CA SER A 179 -0.34 4.29 -22.53
C SER A 179 1.15 4.03 -22.42
N GLY A 180 1.78 3.71 -23.55
CA GLY A 180 3.19 3.37 -23.63
C GLY A 180 3.42 1.86 -23.71
N LEU A 181 4.64 1.46 -24.07
CA LEU A 181 5.01 0.05 -24.28
C LEU A 181 4.91 -0.81 -23.00
N LEU A 182 5.01 -0.15 -21.85
CA LEU A 182 4.94 -0.77 -20.52
C LEU A 182 3.67 -0.31 -19.79
N ALA A 183 2.58 -0.08 -20.54
CA ALA A 183 1.28 0.21 -19.96
C ALA A 183 0.85 -0.94 -19.05
N THR A 184 0.34 -0.61 -17.87
CA THR A 184 -0.05 -1.60 -16.85
C THR A 184 -1.56 -1.78 -16.75
N PHE A 185 -2.36 -0.92 -17.40
CA PHE A 185 -3.80 -1.11 -17.50
C PHE A 185 -4.11 -2.47 -18.13
N HIS A 186 -4.84 -3.31 -17.39
CA HIS A 186 -5.15 -4.70 -17.74
C HIS A 186 -3.91 -5.52 -18.12
N MET A 187 -2.76 -5.26 -17.51
CA MET A 187 -1.56 -6.08 -17.75
C MET A 187 -1.76 -7.53 -17.29
N ALA A 188 -2.55 -7.75 -16.24
CA ALA A 188 -3.01 -9.06 -15.83
C ALA A 188 -4.35 -9.38 -16.53
N ASN A 189 -4.24 -9.70 -17.82
CA ASN A 189 -5.33 -10.14 -18.69
C ASN A 189 -5.37 -11.68 -18.83
N GLU A 190 -6.18 -12.18 -19.76
CA GLU A 190 -6.32 -13.63 -20.03
C GLU A 190 -4.98 -14.31 -20.34
N ASP A 191 -4.15 -13.74 -21.21
CA ASP A 191 -2.83 -14.30 -21.57
C ASP A 191 -1.90 -14.36 -20.36
N PHE A 192 -1.90 -13.29 -19.54
CA PHE A 192 -1.14 -13.27 -18.29
C PHE A 192 -1.57 -14.41 -17.37
N PHE A 193 -2.87 -14.58 -17.10
CA PHE A 193 -3.35 -15.65 -16.22
C PHE A 193 -3.10 -17.04 -16.83
N ASN A 194 -3.21 -17.19 -18.15
CA ASN A 194 -2.90 -18.43 -18.86
C ASN A 194 -1.40 -18.80 -18.77
N SER A 195 -0.52 -17.81 -18.64
CA SER A 195 0.92 -18.02 -18.46
C SER A 195 1.33 -18.46 -17.05
N LEU A 196 0.45 -18.30 -16.05
CA LEU A 196 0.75 -18.70 -14.66
C LEU A 196 0.88 -20.22 -14.53
N LYS A 197 1.55 -20.67 -13.47
CA LYS A 197 1.46 -22.08 -13.05
C LYS A 197 0.02 -22.47 -12.73
N GLN A 198 -0.32 -23.73 -12.98
CA GLN A 198 -1.60 -24.29 -12.52
C GLN A 198 -1.67 -24.24 -11.00
N GLY A 199 -2.74 -23.66 -10.46
CA GLY A 199 -2.94 -23.50 -9.03
C GLY A 199 -2.09 -22.40 -8.39
N ALA A 200 -1.64 -21.41 -9.17
CA ALA A 200 -0.87 -20.28 -8.64
C ALA A 200 -1.68 -19.44 -7.65
N ILE A 201 -0.99 -18.76 -6.74
CA ILE A 201 -1.57 -17.72 -5.87
C ILE A 201 -1.31 -16.36 -6.52
N PHE A 202 -2.36 -15.57 -6.74
CA PHE A 202 -2.24 -14.23 -7.30
C PHE A 202 -2.51 -13.15 -6.25
N ILE A 203 -1.70 -12.07 -6.23
CA ILE A 203 -1.85 -10.98 -5.27
C ILE A 203 -1.85 -9.64 -6.01
N ASN A 204 -2.86 -8.80 -5.75
CA ASN A 204 -2.86 -7.42 -6.18
C ASN A 204 -3.18 -6.48 -5.01
N ALA A 205 -2.17 -5.70 -4.62
CA ALA A 205 -2.28 -4.59 -3.68
C ALA A 205 -1.67 -3.32 -4.29
N SER A 206 -1.82 -3.15 -5.61
CA SER A 206 -1.26 -2.04 -6.38
C SER A 206 -2.32 -1.06 -6.88
N ARG A 207 -2.95 -1.37 -8.01
CA ARG A 207 -4.09 -0.66 -8.61
C ARG A 207 -5.09 -1.67 -9.16
N GLY A 208 -6.37 -1.39 -9.02
CA GLY A 208 -7.43 -2.31 -9.44
C GLY A 208 -7.37 -2.57 -10.94
N GLU A 209 -7.30 -1.50 -11.72
CA GLU A 209 -7.32 -1.57 -13.19
C GLU A 209 -6.03 -2.15 -13.80
N ALA A 210 -5.05 -2.57 -13.00
CA ALA A 210 -3.94 -3.37 -13.50
C ALA A 210 -4.37 -4.82 -13.84
N VAL A 211 -5.52 -5.25 -13.34
CA VAL A 211 -6.11 -6.57 -13.53
C VAL A 211 -7.40 -6.43 -14.33
N ASP A 212 -7.57 -7.28 -15.34
CA ASP A 212 -8.89 -7.53 -15.93
C ASP A 212 -9.64 -8.50 -15.00
N GLU A 213 -10.64 -8.00 -14.26
CA GLU A 213 -11.37 -8.81 -13.28
C GLU A 213 -12.11 -9.99 -13.93
N LYS A 214 -12.52 -9.88 -15.20
CA LYS A 214 -13.17 -10.99 -15.93
C LYS A 214 -12.17 -12.12 -16.17
N ALA A 215 -10.95 -11.77 -16.56
CA ALA A 215 -9.88 -12.74 -16.75
C ALA A 215 -9.50 -13.41 -15.42
N LEU A 216 -9.48 -12.66 -14.32
CA LEU A 216 -9.24 -13.23 -12.98
C LEU A 216 -10.35 -14.20 -12.56
N HIS A 217 -11.63 -13.89 -12.82
CA HIS A 217 -12.73 -14.82 -12.58
C HIS A 217 -12.55 -16.13 -13.34
N ALA A 218 -12.28 -16.07 -14.65
CA ALA A 218 -12.06 -17.26 -15.46
C ALA A 218 -10.86 -18.09 -14.96
N ALA A 219 -9.80 -17.42 -14.51
CA ALA A 219 -8.62 -18.08 -13.94
C ALA A 219 -8.91 -18.77 -12.60
N LEU A 220 -9.75 -18.17 -11.75
CA LEU A 220 -10.21 -18.77 -10.48
C LEU A 220 -11.15 -19.95 -10.75
N ASP A 221 -12.11 -19.80 -11.67
CA ASP A 221 -13.11 -20.82 -11.98
C ASP A 221 -12.50 -22.06 -12.64
N SER A 222 -11.46 -21.87 -13.46
CA SER A 222 -10.69 -22.97 -14.05
C SER A 222 -9.66 -23.59 -13.09
N GLY A 223 -9.45 -23.01 -11.90
CA GLY A 223 -8.42 -23.40 -10.95
C GLY A 223 -6.99 -23.09 -11.41
N LYS A 224 -6.82 -22.36 -12.51
CA LYS A 224 -5.52 -21.86 -12.98
C LYS A 224 -4.87 -20.99 -11.90
N VAL A 225 -5.68 -20.13 -11.28
CA VAL A 225 -5.37 -19.45 -10.02
C VAL A 225 -6.13 -20.21 -8.92
N ALA A 226 -5.41 -20.76 -7.94
CA ALA A 226 -6.04 -21.51 -6.84
C ALA A 226 -6.75 -20.57 -5.85
N THR A 227 -6.21 -19.37 -5.67
CA THR A 227 -6.77 -18.31 -4.82
C THR A 227 -6.11 -16.98 -5.16
N CYS A 228 -6.79 -15.88 -4.86
CA CYS A 228 -6.22 -14.55 -4.94
C CYS A 228 -6.25 -13.79 -3.60
N VAL A 229 -5.42 -12.75 -3.51
CA VAL A 229 -5.47 -11.69 -2.50
C VAL A 229 -5.69 -10.37 -3.23
N CYS A 230 -6.81 -9.71 -2.95
CA CYS A 230 -7.18 -8.45 -3.59
C CYS A 230 -7.37 -7.36 -2.53
N ASP A 231 -6.51 -6.35 -2.53
CA ASP A 231 -6.73 -5.11 -1.77
C ASP A 231 -7.33 -4.01 -2.64
N VAL A 232 -7.18 -4.09 -3.96
CA VAL A 232 -7.60 -3.05 -4.91
C VAL A 232 -8.56 -3.62 -5.96
N TRP A 233 -9.47 -2.79 -6.46
CA TRP A 233 -10.60 -3.22 -7.30
C TRP A 233 -10.78 -2.31 -8.51
N GLU A 234 -11.18 -2.85 -9.66
CA GLU A 234 -11.24 -2.10 -10.92
C GLU A 234 -12.23 -0.93 -10.86
N ASN A 235 -13.34 -1.10 -10.13
CA ASN A 235 -14.43 -0.12 -10.04
C ASN A 235 -14.60 0.46 -8.63
N GLU A 236 -13.52 0.79 -7.92
CA GLU A 236 -13.64 1.42 -6.60
C GLU A 236 -14.47 2.72 -6.64
N PRO A 237 -15.39 2.95 -5.67
CA PRO A 237 -15.61 2.20 -4.43
C PRO A 237 -16.69 1.08 -4.54
N TYR A 238 -17.03 0.62 -5.73
CA TYR A 238 -18.03 -0.42 -6.03
C TYR A 238 -17.36 -1.72 -6.51
N PRO A 239 -16.66 -2.44 -5.63
CA PRO A 239 -15.93 -3.66 -5.99
C PRO A 239 -16.87 -4.78 -6.43
N ASP A 240 -16.37 -5.70 -7.26
CA ASP A 240 -17.11 -6.90 -7.63
C ASP A 240 -17.26 -7.85 -6.43
N THR A 241 -18.49 -7.95 -5.93
CA THR A 241 -18.83 -8.82 -4.80
C THR A 241 -18.65 -10.31 -5.09
N GLN A 242 -18.77 -10.75 -6.35
CA GLN A 242 -18.49 -12.15 -6.70
C GLN A 242 -17.01 -12.46 -6.53
N LEU A 243 -16.13 -11.54 -6.94
CA LEU A 243 -14.69 -11.69 -6.77
C LEU A 243 -14.32 -11.68 -5.28
N ILE A 244 -14.94 -10.81 -4.47
CA ILE A 244 -14.77 -10.80 -3.01
C ILE A 244 -15.07 -12.18 -2.41
N THR A 245 -16.19 -12.80 -2.80
CA THR A 245 -16.58 -14.13 -2.30
C THR A 245 -15.57 -15.22 -2.69
N LYS A 246 -15.00 -15.16 -3.90
CA LYS A 246 -14.02 -16.14 -4.39
C LYS A 246 -12.60 -15.92 -3.82
N ALA A 247 -12.24 -14.69 -3.49
CA ALA A 247 -10.90 -14.34 -3.03
C ALA A 247 -10.56 -15.01 -1.68
N GLY A 248 -9.30 -15.41 -1.54
CA GLY A 248 -8.78 -15.96 -0.28
C GLY A 248 -8.67 -14.90 0.80
N ILE A 249 -8.29 -13.67 0.41
CA ILE A 249 -8.29 -12.44 1.22
C ILE A 249 -8.78 -11.29 0.33
N ALA A 250 -9.73 -10.51 0.81
CA ALA A 250 -10.28 -9.34 0.13
C ALA A 250 -10.34 -8.15 1.10
N THR A 251 -9.76 -7.00 0.75
CA THR A 251 -9.76 -5.81 1.62
C THR A 251 -10.06 -4.51 0.85
N PRO A 252 -10.55 -3.45 1.52
CA PRO A 252 -11.03 -2.23 0.86
C PRO A 252 -9.92 -1.21 0.61
N HIS A 253 -8.85 -1.57 -0.07
CA HIS A 253 -7.75 -0.67 -0.44
C HIS A 253 -7.11 0.00 0.79
N ILE A 254 -6.63 -0.84 1.71
CA ILE A 254 -6.07 -0.52 3.02
C ILE A 254 -4.67 -1.13 3.25
N ALA A 255 -4.06 -1.81 2.29
CA ALA A 255 -2.74 -2.42 2.49
C ALA A 255 -1.70 -1.41 2.97
N GLY A 256 -1.80 -0.16 2.50
CA GLY A 256 -0.95 0.96 2.90
C GLY A 256 -1.40 1.75 4.13
N TYR A 257 -2.46 1.35 4.86
CA TYR A 257 -3.14 2.19 5.86
C TYR A 257 -2.56 2.08 7.29
N SER A 258 -1.25 1.87 7.44
CA SER A 258 -0.65 2.05 8.76
C SER A 258 -0.68 3.53 9.19
N PHE A 259 -0.74 3.77 10.49
CA PHE A 259 -0.60 5.09 11.05
C PHE A 259 0.81 5.66 10.77
N ASP A 260 1.84 4.84 10.91
CA ASP A 260 3.24 5.22 10.66
C ASP A 260 3.47 5.67 9.20
N GLY A 261 2.89 4.95 8.24
CA GLY A 261 2.96 5.30 6.82
C GLY A 261 2.25 6.60 6.49
N LYS A 262 1.10 6.88 7.13
CA LYS A 262 0.39 8.17 6.99
C LYS A 262 1.25 9.31 7.53
N VAL A 263 1.82 9.17 8.73
CA VAL A 263 2.72 10.16 9.35
C VAL A 263 3.95 10.41 8.47
N ARG A 264 4.59 9.35 7.97
CA ARG A 264 5.75 9.43 7.07
C ARG A 264 5.40 10.23 5.81
N GLY A 265 4.17 10.08 5.31
CA GLY A 265 3.65 10.88 4.21
C GLY A 265 3.63 12.38 4.52
N VAL A 266 3.17 12.74 5.72
CA VAL A 266 3.18 14.13 6.19
C VAL A 266 4.59 14.66 6.34
N GLU A 267 5.51 13.88 6.91
CA GLU A 267 6.91 14.25 7.06
C GLU A 267 7.57 14.59 5.72
N MET A 268 7.34 13.76 4.69
CA MET A 268 7.92 14.00 3.36
C MET A 268 7.40 15.29 2.74
N VAL A 269 6.09 15.54 2.83
CA VAL A 269 5.47 16.78 2.33
C VAL A 269 5.97 17.99 3.11
N TYR A 270 6.07 17.87 4.43
CA TYR A 270 6.59 18.91 5.30
C TYR A 270 8.04 19.29 4.94
N ARG A 271 8.92 18.30 4.79
CA ARG A 271 10.32 18.53 4.38
C ARG A 271 10.40 19.23 3.03
N ALA A 272 9.53 18.86 2.08
CA ALA A 272 9.45 19.52 0.78
C ALA A 272 8.94 20.97 0.89
N ALA A 273 7.96 21.23 1.75
CA ALA A 273 7.45 22.57 2.02
C ALA A 273 8.53 23.47 2.66
N VAL A 274 9.24 22.96 3.68
CA VAL A 274 10.37 23.66 4.32
C VAL A 274 11.47 23.99 3.31
N ALA A 275 11.82 23.04 2.44
CA ALA A 275 12.80 23.25 1.38
C ALA A 275 12.34 24.30 0.36
N TYR A 276 11.07 24.24 -0.06
CA TYR A 276 10.46 25.23 -0.96
C TYR A 276 10.50 26.65 -0.39
N LEU A 277 10.18 26.79 0.90
CA LEU A 277 10.22 28.07 1.62
C LEU A 277 11.65 28.52 1.97
N LYS A 278 12.67 27.69 1.71
CA LYS A 278 14.08 27.92 2.08
C LYS A 278 14.26 28.17 3.57
N LEU A 279 13.47 27.49 4.39
CA LEU A 279 13.55 27.56 5.84
C LEU A 279 14.50 26.47 6.36
N GLN A 280 15.10 26.72 7.52
CA GLN A 280 15.74 25.66 8.30
C GLN A 280 14.77 25.23 9.38
N SER A 281 14.27 24.00 9.28
CA SER A 281 13.41 23.42 10.32
C SER A 281 13.71 21.94 10.48
N GLU A 282 13.57 21.46 11.71
CA GLU A 282 13.71 20.05 12.06
C GLU A 282 12.33 19.41 12.15
N TRP A 283 12.23 18.14 11.76
CA TRP A 283 11.04 17.35 12.02
C TRP A 283 10.96 17.07 13.53
N ARG A 284 9.87 17.49 14.17
CA ARG A 284 9.62 17.31 15.60
C ARG A 284 8.21 16.78 15.82
N LEU A 285 8.08 15.47 15.83
CA LEU A 285 6.84 14.80 16.20
C LEU A 285 7.16 13.55 17.01
N THR A 286 6.54 13.41 18.17
CA THR A 286 6.60 12.18 18.96
C THR A 286 5.31 11.41 18.74
N LEU A 287 5.42 10.17 18.26
CA LEU A 287 4.25 9.33 18.04
C LEU A 287 3.81 8.65 19.34
N PRO A 288 2.50 8.37 19.49
CA PRO A 288 2.00 7.57 20.59
C PRO A 288 2.63 6.17 20.57
N LYS A 289 2.75 5.56 21.75
CA LYS A 289 3.11 4.15 21.87
C LYS A 289 2.09 3.29 21.13
N PRO A 290 2.50 2.20 20.47
CA PRO A 290 1.56 1.27 19.85
C PRO A 290 0.69 0.60 20.92
N SER A 291 -0.50 0.15 20.53
CA SER A 291 -1.38 -0.66 21.38
C SER A 291 -0.72 -1.97 21.83
N ILE A 292 0.15 -2.53 20.99
CA ILE A 292 0.95 -3.73 21.26
C ILE A 292 2.44 -3.36 21.18
N PRO A 293 3.05 -2.88 22.28
CA PRO A 293 4.46 -2.52 22.29
C PRO A 293 5.39 -3.73 22.40
N GLU A 294 4.88 -4.85 22.90
CA GLU A 294 5.66 -6.06 23.13
C GLU A 294 4.82 -7.31 22.81
N VAL A 295 5.45 -8.30 22.18
CA VAL A 295 4.92 -9.65 21.96
C VAL A 295 5.91 -10.66 22.50
N ILE A 296 5.44 -11.54 23.39
CA ILE A 296 6.26 -12.59 24.00
C ILE A 296 5.98 -13.93 23.31
N ILE A 297 7.02 -14.59 22.79
CA ILE A 297 6.95 -15.94 22.24
C ILE A 297 7.55 -16.92 23.26
N PRO A 298 6.71 -17.63 24.06
CA PRO A 298 7.18 -18.34 25.26
C PRO A 298 7.90 -19.66 24.97
N GLY A 299 7.73 -20.21 23.77
CA GLY A 299 8.09 -21.58 23.43
C GLY A 299 8.83 -21.71 22.10
N LYS A 300 9.21 -22.95 21.80
CA LYS A 300 9.78 -23.31 20.51
C LYS A 300 8.69 -23.82 19.58
N PHE A 301 8.60 -23.25 18.38
CA PHE A 301 7.85 -23.83 17.28
C PHE A 301 8.76 -24.64 16.35
N LYS A 302 8.14 -25.52 15.57
CA LYS A 302 8.85 -26.36 14.58
C LYS A 302 9.12 -25.59 13.29
N ALA A 303 8.16 -24.81 12.80
CA ALA A 303 8.28 -24.06 11.55
C ALA A 303 8.53 -22.57 11.80
N MET A 304 9.29 -21.95 10.89
CA MET A 304 9.56 -20.50 10.90
C MET A 304 8.26 -19.70 10.77
N ASP A 305 7.34 -20.17 9.92
CA ASP A 305 6.03 -19.57 9.69
C ASP A 305 5.19 -19.49 10.99
N ASP A 306 5.36 -20.43 11.93
CA ASP A 306 4.67 -20.39 13.23
C ASP A 306 5.21 -19.28 14.14
N TYR A 307 6.53 -19.06 14.15
CA TYR A 307 7.11 -17.92 14.87
C TYR A 307 6.64 -16.60 14.25
N ALA A 308 6.63 -16.51 12.93
CA ALA A 308 6.16 -15.33 12.23
C ALA A 308 4.68 -15.04 12.54
N ARG A 309 3.80 -16.06 12.50
CA ARG A 309 2.39 -15.91 12.92
C ARG A 309 2.25 -15.44 14.37
N ALA A 310 3.05 -16.00 15.28
CA ALA A 310 3.02 -15.62 16.69
C ALA A 310 3.50 -14.17 16.94
N ALA A 311 4.42 -13.65 16.11
CA ALA A 311 4.86 -12.25 16.18
C ALA A 311 3.91 -11.29 15.47
N ILE A 312 3.43 -11.64 14.28
CA ILE A 312 2.72 -10.75 13.37
C ILE A 312 1.25 -10.61 13.73
N PHE A 313 0.53 -11.71 13.96
CA PHE A 313 -0.93 -11.66 14.11
C PHE A 313 -1.43 -10.87 15.33
N PRO A 314 -0.71 -10.79 16.47
CA PRO A 314 -1.06 -9.86 17.54
C PRO A 314 -1.00 -8.38 17.12
N VAL A 315 -0.13 -8.03 16.16
CA VAL A 315 0.08 -6.65 15.69
C VAL A 315 -0.80 -6.33 14.48
N TYR A 316 -0.87 -7.24 13.53
CA TYR A 316 -1.64 -7.09 12.29
C TYR A 316 -1.97 -8.44 11.63
N ASP A 317 -3.22 -8.89 11.83
CA ASP A 317 -3.82 -10.02 11.12
C ASP A 317 -4.77 -9.49 10.03
N VAL A 318 -4.38 -9.66 8.76
CA VAL A 318 -5.18 -9.20 7.61
C VAL A 318 -6.55 -9.89 7.52
N SER A 319 -6.72 -11.06 8.15
CA SER A 319 -8.01 -11.75 8.16
C SER A 319 -9.10 -11.00 8.94
N ASP A 320 -8.71 -10.09 9.82
CA ASP A 320 -9.66 -9.20 10.49
C ASP A 320 -10.21 -8.13 9.54
N ASP A 321 -9.38 -7.58 8.65
CA ASP A 321 -9.82 -6.66 7.60
C ASP A 321 -10.69 -7.36 6.56
N ASP A 322 -10.28 -8.57 6.15
CA ASP A 322 -11.06 -9.41 5.25
C ASP A 322 -12.46 -9.68 5.81
N ARG A 323 -12.54 -10.09 7.07
CA ARG A 323 -13.82 -10.36 7.75
C ARG A 323 -14.72 -9.13 7.80
N ARG A 324 -14.17 -7.96 8.13
CA ARG A 324 -14.92 -6.68 8.12
C ARG A 324 -15.41 -6.34 6.72
N PHE A 325 -14.57 -6.54 5.71
CA PHE A 325 -14.88 -6.17 4.35
C PHE A 325 -15.96 -7.04 3.72
N ARG A 326 -15.95 -8.35 3.99
CA ARG A 326 -16.94 -9.30 3.43
C ARG A 326 -18.40 -8.95 3.73
N GLY A 327 -18.66 -8.15 4.78
CA GLY A 327 -20.00 -7.61 5.03
C GLY A 327 -20.56 -6.77 3.88
N ILE A 328 -19.72 -6.26 2.96
CA ILE A 328 -20.15 -5.50 1.77
C ILE A 328 -21.02 -6.32 0.82
N VAL A 329 -20.89 -7.66 0.83
CA VAL A 329 -21.65 -8.55 -0.05
C VAL A 329 -23.15 -8.45 0.23
N ASP A 330 -23.50 -8.26 1.50
CA ASP A 330 -24.89 -8.17 1.98
C ASP A 330 -25.45 -6.74 1.91
N VAL A 331 -24.64 -5.76 1.49
CA VAL A 331 -25.06 -4.36 1.35
C VAL A 331 -25.70 -4.12 -0.02
N ASP A 332 -26.83 -3.40 -0.04
CA ASP A 332 -27.50 -2.94 -1.26
C ASP A 332 -26.49 -2.27 -2.23
N ALA A 333 -26.58 -2.58 -3.52
CA ALA A 333 -25.62 -2.11 -4.53
C ALA A 333 -25.34 -0.60 -4.47
N GLU A 334 -26.37 0.21 -4.27
CA GLU A 334 -26.28 1.68 -4.19
C GLU A 334 -25.54 2.18 -2.94
N LYS A 335 -25.51 1.39 -1.86
CA LYS A 335 -24.85 1.75 -0.59
C LYS A 335 -23.43 1.19 -0.46
N ARG A 336 -23.03 0.28 -1.35
CA ARG A 336 -21.70 -0.37 -1.30
C ARG A 336 -20.55 0.62 -1.34
N GLY A 337 -20.65 1.66 -2.16
CA GLY A 337 -19.65 2.72 -2.23
C GLY A 337 -19.42 3.40 -0.88
N ASN A 338 -20.51 3.72 -0.18
CA ASN A 338 -20.43 4.32 1.15
C ASN A 338 -19.87 3.35 2.19
N TYR A 339 -20.24 2.06 2.13
CA TYR A 339 -19.69 1.03 3.01
C TYR A 339 -18.18 0.87 2.81
N PHE A 340 -17.73 0.75 1.55
CA PHE A 340 -16.31 0.68 1.18
C PHE A 340 -15.52 1.87 1.73
N ASP A 341 -16.00 3.10 1.48
CA ASP A 341 -15.35 4.32 1.98
C ASP A 341 -15.39 4.41 3.52
N SER A 342 -16.45 3.93 4.17
CA SER A 342 -16.57 3.96 5.64
C SER A 342 -15.51 3.11 6.32
N LEU A 343 -15.23 1.90 5.82
CA LEU A 343 -14.19 1.02 6.36
C LEU A 343 -12.79 1.64 6.27
N ARG A 344 -12.56 2.45 5.25
CA ARG A 344 -11.28 3.15 5.05
C ARG A 344 -11.17 4.39 5.92
N LYS A 345 -12.27 5.12 6.08
CA LYS A 345 -12.36 6.32 6.91
C LYS A 345 -12.21 5.98 8.39
N GLU A 346 -12.88 4.91 8.83
CA GLU A 346 -12.93 4.44 10.22
C GLU A 346 -11.94 3.30 10.46
N TYR A 347 -10.93 3.17 9.59
CA TYR A 347 -9.94 2.11 9.67
C TYR A 347 -9.24 2.13 11.04
N PRO A 348 -9.19 1.00 11.77
CA PRO A 348 -8.57 0.95 13.08
C PRO A 348 -7.09 1.34 13.00
N GLU A 349 -6.55 1.87 14.10
CA GLU A 349 -5.12 2.17 14.13
C GLU A 349 -4.32 0.87 13.96
N ARG A 350 -3.57 0.81 12.85
CA ARG A 350 -2.60 -0.24 12.54
C ARG A 350 -1.21 0.36 12.63
N ARG A 351 -0.31 -0.29 13.36
CA ARG A 351 1.10 0.10 13.47
C ARG A 351 1.99 -0.82 12.63
N GLU A 352 3.08 -0.28 12.08
CA GLU A 352 4.12 -1.07 11.41
C GLU A 352 4.93 -1.88 12.44
N PHE A 353 5.47 -3.04 12.04
CA PHE A 353 6.14 -4.01 12.92
C PHE A 353 7.33 -3.41 13.69
N ALA A 354 7.99 -2.40 13.13
CA ALA A 354 9.08 -1.66 13.76
C ALA A 354 8.73 -1.02 15.10
N ASN A 355 7.45 -0.88 15.42
CA ASN A 355 7.00 -0.35 16.70
C ASN A 355 6.86 -1.41 17.80
N THR A 356 7.01 -2.69 17.48
CA THR A 356 6.78 -3.80 18.41
C THR A 356 8.08 -4.52 18.75
N GLN A 357 8.30 -4.75 20.04
CA GLN A 357 9.37 -5.63 20.52
C GLN A 357 8.89 -7.09 20.56
N VAL A 358 9.68 -8.02 20.02
CA VAL A 358 9.40 -9.46 20.06
C VAL A 358 10.40 -10.15 20.97
N VAL A 359 9.92 -10.58 22.14
CA VAL A 359 10.73 -11.33 23.11
C VAL A 359 10.64 -12.82 22.79
N CYS A 360 11.72 -13.38 22.23
CA CYS A 360 11.75 -14.77 21.77
C CYS A 360 13.07 -15.50 22.10
N GLU A 361 13.47 -15.51 23.39
CA GLU A 361 14.77 -16.04 23.83
C GLU A 361 15.11 -17.44 23.29
N LYS A 362 14.12 -18.34 23.31
CA LYS A 362 14.26 -19.74 22.90
C LYS A 362 14.21 -19.95 21.38
N ALA A 363 13.93 -18.92 20.59
CA ALA A 363 13.86 -19.02 19.14
C ALA A 363 15.25 -19.25 18.53
N PRO A 364 15.36 -20.06 17.46
CA PRO A 364 16.60 -20.21 16.69
C PRO A 364 17.11 -18.86 16.17
N GLN A 365 18.43 -18.73 16.01
CA GLN A 365 19.05 -17.50 15.49
C GLN A 365 18.46 -17.06 14.14
N LYS A 366 18.20 -18.02 13.24
CA LYS A 366 17.55 -17.77 11.95
C LYS A 366 16.16 -17.14 12.07
N VAL A 367 15.39 -17.51 13.10
CA VAL A 367 14.08 -16.90 13.37
C VAL A 367 14.25 -15.46 13.82
N LYS A 368 15.24 -15.17 14.67
CA LYS A 368 15.53 -13.79 15.12
C LYS A 368 15.96 -12.91 13.94
N GLU A 369 16.76 -13.45 13.02
CA GLU A 369 17.13 -12.77 11.77
C GLU A 369 15.92 -12.49 10.87
N MET A 370 15.03 -13.48 10.72
CA MET A 370 13.78 -13.30 9.97
C MET A 370 12.90 -12.20 10.60
N LEU A 371 12.74 -12.21 11.93
CA LEU A 371 11.97 -11.17 12.63
C LEU A 371 12.59 -9.77 12.49
N ARG A 372 13.92 -9.65 12.52
CA ARG A 372 14.61 -8.37 12.24
C ARG A 372 14.45 -7.92 10.79
N ALA A 373 14.44 -8.84 9.83
CA ALA A 373 14.18 -8.53 8.43
C ALA A 373 12.72 -8.09 8.17
N LEU A 374 11.80 -8.49 9.06
CA LEU A 374 10.44 -7.93 9.15
C LEU A 374 10.38 -6.58 9.88
N GLU A 375 11.53 -6.06 10.33
CA GLU A 375 11.71 -4.81 11.07
C GLU A 375 11.27 -4.84 12.54
N PHE A 376 10.90 -5.99 13.11
CA PHE A 376 10.66 -6.08 14.57
C PHE A 376 11.93 -5.78 15.37
N MET A 377 11.75 -5.25 16.58
CA MET A 377 12.82 -5.17 17.59
C MET A 377 12.92 -6.54 18.30
N VAL A 378 14.07 -7.24 18.20
CA VAL A 378 14.21 -8.65 18.64
C VAL A 378 15.41 -8.89 19.54
#